data_AF-A0ABC8E0E9-F1
#
_entry.id   AF-A0ABC8E0E9-F1
#
_cell.length_a   1.000
_cell.length_b   1.000
_cell.length_c   1.000
_cell.angle_alpha   90.00
_cell.angle_beta   90.00
_cell.angle_gamma   90.00
#
_symmetry.space_group_name_H-M   'P 1'
#
loop_
_entity.id
_entity.type
_entity.pdbx_description
1 polymer ?
#
loop_
_entity_poly.entity_id
_entity_poly.type
_entity_poly.pdbx_seq_one_letter_code
_entity_poly.pdbx_strand_id
1 'polypeptide(L)'
;MGRWWRYKWITFHPSLTIEARKAYIQDNQEYDLVTVKRSRGGVIRREHLKGKDISVKSQFYIKEGDFLISKRQIVHGANQWAGPCRSRRTAGSP
;
A
#
# COMPACT_ATOMS: atom_id res chain seq x y z
N MET A 1 -30.81 19.43 3.45
CA MET A 1 -30.48 18.53 4.58
C MET A 1 -29.12 17.87 4.32
N GLY A 2 -28.03 18.52 4.76
CA GLY A 2 -26.66 18.04 4.51
C GLY A 2 -26.29 16.91 5.46
N ARG A 3 -25.93 15.74 4.93
CA ARG A 3 -25.42 14.62 5.73
C ARG A 3 -23.98 14.92 6.15
N TRP A 4 -23.80 15.24 7.42
CA TRP A 4 -22.49 15.37 8.06
C TRP A 4 -21.86 13.98 8.21
N TRP A 5 -20.74 13.74 7.53
CA TRP A 5 -19.94 12.54 7.76
C TRP A 5 -19.27 12.68 9.13
N ARG A 6 -19.82 12.04 10.18
CA ARG A 6 -19.10 11.87 11.45
C ARG A 6 -17.92 10.93 11.19
N TYR A 7 -16.70 11.43 11.27
CA TYR A 7 -15.52 10.59 11.39
C TYR A 7 -15.58 9.87 12.74
N LYS A 8 -16.09 8.63 12.75
CA LYS A 8 -16.02 7.75 13.92
C LYS A 8 -14.59 7.22 13.98
N TRP A 9 -13.87 7.55 15.04
CA TRP A 9 -12.57 6.96 15.33
C TRP A 9 -12.75 5.44 15.42
N ILE A 10 -12.11 4.70 14.51
CA ILE A 10 -12.08 3.24 14.57
C ILE A 10 -10.91 2.91 15.50
N THR A 11 -11.23 2.47 16.71
CA THR A 11 -10.25 1.87 17.61
C THR A 11 -10.00 0.45 17.11
N PHE A 12 -8.79 0.17 16.63
CA PHE A 12 -8.40 -1.20 16.35
C PHE A 12 -8.16 -1.93 17.68
N HIS A 13 -8.48 -3.24 17.70
CA HIS A 13 -8.18 -4.09 18.85
C HIS A 13 -6.66 -4.05 19.13
N PRO A 14 -6.19 -4.15 20.39
CA PRO A 14 -4.76 -4.05 20.77
C PRO A 14 -3.81 -5.03 20.05
N SER A 15 -4.35 -6.02 19.33
CA SER A 15 -3.59 -6.93 18.47
C SER A 15 -3.21 -6.34 17.10
N LEU A 16 -3.75 -5.17 16.71
CA LEU A 16 -3.43 -4.49 15.46
C LEU A 16 -2.72 -3.17 15.73
N THR A 17 -1.41 -3.15 15.54
CA THR A 17 -0.60 -1.93 15.65
C THR A 17 -0.61 -1.17 14.32
N ILE A 18 -0.89 0.13 14.37
CA ILE A 18 -0.80 1.00 13.19
C ILE A 18 0.67 1.40 13.01
N GLU A 19 1.31 0.82 12.00
CA GLU A 19 2.68 1.14 11.63
C GLU A 19 2.71 2.18 10.50
N ALA A 20 3.21 3.39 10.78
CA ALA A 20 3.31 4.49 9.82
C ALA A 20 4.78 4.83 9.53
N ARG A 21 5.45 3.99 8.74
CA ARG A 21 6.86 4.19 8.35
C ARG A 21 6.97 5.22 7.24
N LYS A 22 7.03 6.50 7.57
CA LYS A 22 7.15 7.58 6.58
C LYS A 22 8.37 7.37 5.69
N ALA A 23 8.18 7.49 4.37
CA ALA A 23 9.26 7.38 3.41
C ALA A 23 9.85 8.76 3.10
N TYR A 24 11.16 8.90 3.25
CA TYR A 24 11.91 10.06 2.81
C TYR A 24 12.39 9.81 1.38
N ILE A 25 11.62 10.27 0.40
CA ILE A 25 11.89 10.04 -1.02
C ILE A 25 13.06 10.93 -1.46
N GLN A 26 14.21 10.29 -1.71
CA GLN A 26 15.38 10.89 -2.33
C GLN A 26 15.24 10.91 -3.86
N ASP A 27 15.53 12.03 -4.50
CA ASP A 27 15.27 12.24 -5.94
C ASP A 27 16.07 11.31 -6.86
N ASN A 28 17.30 10.97 -6.45
CA ASN A 28 18.20 10.08 -7.21
C ASN A 28 18.00 8.59 -6.93
N GLN A 29 17.11 8.22 -6.01
CA GLN A 29 16.84 6.84 -5.68
C GLN A 29 15.66 6.31 -6.49
N GLU A 30 15.74 5.06 -6.93
CA GLU A 30 14.64 4.36 -7.57
C GLU A 30 13.76 3.66 -6.54
N TYR A 31 12.44 3.71 -6.77
CA TYR A 31 11.42 3.14 -5.90
C TYR A 31 10.42 2.32 -6.72
N ASP A 32 10.07 1.15 -6.19
CA ASP A 32 8.92 0.39 -6.64
C ASP A 32 7.66 0.87 -5.92
N LEU A 33 6.77 1.52 -6.66
CA LEU A 33 5.45 1.89 -6.15
C LEU A 33 4.54 0.67 -6.20
N VAL A 34 3.79 0.46 -5.12
CA VAL A 34 2.78 -0.60 -5.03
C VAL A 34 1.39 -0.02 -4.89
N THR A 35 0.39 -0.77 -5.35
CA THR A 35 -1.01 -0.44 -5.17
C THR A 35 -1.78 -1.67 -4.70
N VAL A 36 -2.82 -1.43 -3.90
CA VAL A 36 -3.72 -2.50 -3.46
C VAL A 36 -4.90 -2.53 -4.42
N LYS A 37 -5.07 -3.65 -5.13
CA LYS A 37 -6.25 -3.84 -5.99
C LYS A 37 -7.50 -4.03 -5.14
N ARG A 38 -8.61 -3.44 -5.59
CA ARG A 38 -9.95 -3.68 -5.01
C ARG A 38 -10.35 -5.14 -5.22
N SER A 39 -11.38 -5.60 -4.52
CA SER A 39 -11.88 -6.98 -4.65
C SER A 39 -10.84 -8.06 -4.31
N ARG A 40 -10.00 -7.83 -3.28
CA ARG A 40 -9.00 -8.81 -2.79
C ARG A 40 -7.92 -9.16 -3.82
N GLY A 41 -7.67 -8.27 -4.79
CA GLY A 41 -6.76 -8.50 -5.92
C GLY A 41 -5.27 -8.42 -5.58
N GLY A 42 -4.89 -8.40 -4.30
CA GLY A 42 -3.48 -8.37 -3.91
C GLY A 42 -2.87 -6.97 -3.78
N VAL A 43 -1.68 -6.94 -3.20
CA VAL A 43 -0.71 -5.86 -3.41
C VAL A 43 -0.02 -6.16 -4.73
N ILE A 44 -0.10 -5.24 -5.68
CA ILE A 44 0.56 -5.36 -6.98
C ILE A 44 1.55 -4.22 -7.17
N ARG A 45 2.63 -4.49 -7.91
CA ARG A 45 3.53 -3.42 -8.36
C ARG A 45 2.79 -2.54 -9.37
N ARG A 46 2.80 -1.23 -9.11
CA ARG A 46 2.21 -0.22 -9.97
C ARG A 46 3.21 0.23 -11.02
N GLU A 47 4.30 0.85 -10.56
CA GLU A 47 5.28 1.55 -11.39
C GLU A 47 6.66 1.50 -10.71
N HIS A 48 7.73 1.62 -11.50
CA HIS A 48 9.10 1.78 -11.02
C HIS A 48 9.57 3.17 -11.43
N LEU A 49 9.80 4.05 -10.46
CA LEU A 49 10.08 5.47 -10.71
C LEU A 49 11.26 5.95 -9.86
N LYS A 50 11.99 6.94 -10.40
CA LYS A 50 12.95 7.71 -9.61
C LYS A 50 12.22 8.64 -8.67
N GLY A 51 12.81 8.93 -7.51
CA GLY A 51 12.19 9.78 -6.50
C GLY A 51 11.75 11.14 -7.03
N LYS A 52 12.49 11.70 -7.99
CA LYS A 52 12.15 12.97 -8.67
C LYS A 52 10.80 12.91 -9.41
N ASP A 53 10.45 11.76 -9.96
CA ASP A 53 9.26 11.56 -10.81
C ASP A 53 8.03 11.18 -9.96
N ILE A 54 8.22 10.94 -8.66
CA ILE A 54 7.13 10.65 -7.72
C ILE A 54 6.45 11.96 -7.31
N SER A 55 5.25 12.19 -7.86
CA SER A 55 4.42 13.38 -7.58
C SER A 55 4.04 13.53 -6.10
N VAL A 56 3.82 12.42 -5.39
CA VAL A 56 3.42 12.44 -3.97
C VAL A 56 4.62 12.06 -3.11
N LYS A 57 5.19 13.03 -2.38
CA LYS A 57 6.33 12.80 -1.48
C LYS A 57 5.92 12.22 -0.11
N SER A 58 4.64 12.28 0.25
CA SER A 58 4.09 11.72 1.50
C SER A 58 3.79 10.22 1.38
N GLN A 59 4.79 9.41 1.04
CA GLN A 59 4.66 7.96 0.93
C GLN A 59 5.08 7.25 2.22
N PHE A 60 4.80 5.95 2.29
CA PHE A 60 5.19 5.09 3.41
C PHE A 60 5.91 3.84 2.88
N TYR A 61 6.90 3.37 3.64
CA TYR A 61 7.55 2.10 3.36
C TYR A 61 6.69 0.93 3.82
N ILE A 62 6.61 -0.08 2.96
CA ILE A 62 5.87 -1.32 3.19
C ILE A 62 6.88 -2.44 3.24
N LYS A 63 6.70 -3.36 4.20
CA LYS A 63 7.46 -4.60 4.28
C LYS A 63 6.51 -5.79 4.09
N GLU A 64 7.10 -6.92 3.72
CA GLU A 64 6.39 -8.19 3.78
C GLU A 64 5.88 -8.41 5.20
N GLY A 65 4.63 -8.86 5.32
CA GLY A 65 3.96 -9.03 6.60
C GLY A 65 3.10 -7.85 7.06
N ASP A 66 3.19 -6.69 6.39
CA ASP A 66 2.33 -5.56 6.71
C ASP A 66 0.91 -5.77 6.13
N PHE A 67 -0.13 -5.43 6.88
CA PHE A 67 -1.51 -5.43 6.39
C PHE A 67 -1.92 -4.03 5.92
N LEU A 68 -2.18 -3.89 4.62
CA LEU A 68 -2.51 -2.61 4.00
C LEU A 68 -4.02 -2.38 3.99
N ILE A 69 -4.44 -1.22 4.48
CA ILE A 69 -5.85 -0.81 4.50
C ILE A 69 -5.99 0.58 3.88
N SER A 70 -6.74 0.68 2.78
CA SER A 70 -7.10 1.98 2.22
C SER A 70 -8.31 2.58 2.95
N LYS A 71 -8.10 3.62 3.77
CA LYS A 71 -9.17 4.28 4.54
C LYS A 71 -10.38 4.70 3.68
N ARG A 72 -10.15 5.23 2.48
CA ARG A 72 -11.22 5.70 1.58
C ARG A 72 -11.89 4.59 0.77
N GLN A 73 -11.29 3.40 0.71
CA GLN A 73 -11.72 2.32 -0.18
C GLN A 73 -11.96 1.01 0.57
N ILE A 74 -11.90 1.01 1.89
CA ILE A 74 -12.16 -0.17 2.73
C ILE A 74 -13.55 -0.74 2.48
N VAL A 75 -14.53 0.13 2.23
CA VAL A 75 -15.91 -0.25 1.86
C VAL A 75 -15.99 -1.03 0.53
N HIS A 76 -14.95 -0.93 -0.31
CA HIS A 76 -14.83 -1.63 -1.58
C HIS A 76 -13.81 -2.79 -1.52
N GLY A 77 -13.45 -3.25 -0.32
CA GLY A 77 -12.55 -4.40 -0.14
C GLY A 77 -11.10 -4.13 -0.54
N ALA A 78 -10.63 -2.88 -0.36
CA ALA A 78 -9.23 -2.53 -0.54
C ALA A 78 -8.41 -2.77 0.75
N ASN A 79 -8.46 -4.01 1.27
CA ASN A 79 -7.66 -4.48 2.39
C ASN A 79 -6.90 -5.75 2.02
N GLN A 80 -5.59 -5.78 2.24
CA GLN A 80 -4.80 -6.93 1.82
C GLN A 80 -3.48 -7.07 2.58
N TRP A 81 -3.12 -8.32 2.85
CA TRP A 81 -1.80 -8.71 3.34
C TRP A 81 -0.71 -8.50 2.28
N ALA A 82 0.36 -7.78 2.63
CA ALA A 82 1.57 -7.71 1.84
C ALA A 82 2.32 -9.06 1.98
N GLY A 83 1.93 -10.01 1.12
CA GLY A 83 2.61 -11.30 1.03
C GLY A 83 3.99 -11.18 0.36
N PRO A 84 4.79 -12.26 0.41
CA PRO A 84 6.08 -12.30 -0.26
C PRO A 84 5.92 -11.94 -1.74
N CYS A 85 6.77 -11.04 -2.22
CA CYS A 85 6.87 -10.72 -3.63
C CYS A 85 7.38 -11.98 -4.36
N ARG A 86 6.47 -12.85 -4.82
CA ARG A 86 6.80 -13.97 -5.69
C ARG A 86 7.16 -13.38 -7.05
N SER A 87 8.43 -13.02 -7.25
CA SER A 87 8.96 -12.83 -8.58
C SER A 87 8.63 -14.11 -9.36
N ARG A 88 7.83 -13.97 -10.41
CA ARG A 88 7.54 -15.07 -11.33
C ARG A 88 8.88 -15.40 -11.97
N ARG A 89 9.60 -16.40 -11.46
CA ARG A 89 10.70 -17.04 -12.18
C ARG A 89 10.12 -17.49 -13.51
N THR A 90 10.46 -16.80 -14.58
CA THR A 90 10.36 -17.35 -15.93
C THR A 90 11.27 -18.55 -15.95
N ALA A 91 10.70 -19.74 -15.74
CA ALA A 91 11.38 -20.98 -16.05
C ALA A 91 11.62 -20.94 -17.56
N GLY A 92 12.88 -20.76 -17.95
CA GLY A 92 13.31 -20.98 -19.32
C GLY A 92 13.01 -22.43 -19.67
N SER A 93 12.28 -22.60 -20.76
CA SER A 93 12.15 -23.87 -21.45
C SER A 93 13.51 -24.33 -21.97
N PRO A 94 13.90 -25.61 -21.80
CA PRO A 94 14.66 -26.31 -22.82
C PRO A 94 13.78 -26.74 -23.99
#